data_AF-E3RFW7-F1
#
_entry.id   AF-E3RFW7-F1
#
_cell.length_a   1.000
_cell.length_b   1.000
_cell.length_c   1.000
_cell.angle_alpha   90.00
_cell.angle_beta   90.00
_cell.angle_gamma   90.00
#
_symmetry.space_group_name_H-M   'P 1'
#
loop_
_entity.id
_entity.type
_entity.pdbx_description
1 polymer ?
#
loop_
_entity_poly.entity_id
_entity_poly.type
_entity_poly.pdbx_seq_one_letter_code
_entity_poly.pdbx_strand_id
1 'polypeptide(L)'
;MTRPGTNPPAASHSLPGSYSTEDCATRTSIVPKDAKMSSVGQSARPRSGTVKEHTKTRSYPETDPDVASENIIADFQQALLKSEKILDGERATNHKLSGSYNKALTTNEEQAKLIEMQNVTIAQLQQSEAALHDVLKTIVFDHLSPYAKKHATLPARWCLDDILRITKALSKDAADANANAAYAATSAAQVASLTEQVQMLQKEMLSNVEKVHVASDEELAKDFRVIVALVKTLSRTVPIAENQDFVAKLGSGLLLQDVPLHLSTGRGQMKVLVEACIWSMLVEKVFRTPFVIFGGSCEVLSANWSNIYLSDHCNGWPRPTTLSETWRYTTVESMLELVDQDVIVHGKKKDKAGMLERDVINLRNETLHLIGRRLNSVSSANIMQAPVQNIINKALAFALQISLQRVRLQVTYPEIGDIFDADMMKSTSEADCEDVEHGTIAFVVNPGLTKWGDTHGKNLDQRYDIVPSLVKIEVPVQQKVVETKPVSLDWAKVVKRGNEEALVFKGGRGKGGDNSG
;
A
#
# COMPACT_ATOMS: atom_id res chain seq x y z
N MET A 1 45.08 -21.45 -3.54
CA MET A 1 44.39 -20.46 -2.68
C MET A 1 42.91 -20.48 -3.04
N THR A 2 42.13 -21.25 -2.30
CA THR A 2 40.70 -21.51 -2.51
C THR A 2 39.86 -20.49 -1.73
N ARG A 3 38.88 -19.85 -2.39
CA ARG A 3 37.87 -19.00 -1.75
C ARG A 3 36.73 -19.88 -1.21
N PRO A 4 36.16 -19.61 -0.03
CA PRO A 4 34.97 -20.30 0.44
C PRO A 4 33.71 -19.65 -0.14
N GLY A 5 32.83 -20.49 -0.67
CA GLY A 5 31.46 -20.12 -1.05
C GLY A 5 30.55 -20.15 0.18
N THR A 6 29.70 -19.13 0.31
CA THR A 6 28.64 -19.07 1.32
C THR A 6 27.29 -19.14 0.62
N ASN A 7 26.62 -20.27 0.79
CA ASN A 7 25.20 -20.46 0.47
C ASN A 7 24.33 -19.64 1.45
N PRO A 8 23.15 -19.12 1.01
CA PRO A 8 22.18 -18.52 1.92
C PRO A 8 21.30 -19.59 2.59
N PRO A 9 20.77 -19.34 3.80
CA PRO A 9 19.90 -20.29 4.48
C PRO A 9 18.44 -20.15 4.04
N ALA A 10 17.74 -21.29 4.16
CA ALA A 10 16.37 -21.53 3.79
C ALA A 10 15.35 -20.66 4.54
N ALA A 11 14.31 -20.23 3.81
CA ALA A 11 13.13 -19.59 4.36
C ALA A 11 12.25 -20.60 5.10
N SER A 12 11.99 -20.36 6.38
CA SER A 12 11.00 -21.07 7.17
C SER A 12 9.68 -20.31 7.17
N HIS A 13 8.65 -20.95 6.61
CA HIS A 13 7.25 -20.57 6.74
C HIS A 13 6.78 -20.62 8.20
N SER A 14 6.07 -19.58 8.65
CA SER A 14 5.08 -19.70 9.73
C SER A 14 4.08 -18.54 9.68
N LEU A 15 2.88 -18.84 9.19
CA LEU A 15 1.61 -18.22 9.60
C LEU A 15 1.21 -18.84 10.95
N PRO A 16 0.48 -18.13 11.84
CA PRO A 16 -0.98 -18.05 11.68
C PRO A 16 -1.59 -16.68 12.04
N GLY A 17 -2.74 -16.41 11.41
CA GLY A 17 -3.65 -15.36 11.84
C GLY A 17 -4.61 -15.83 12.92
N SER A 18 -5.25 -14.88 13.59
CA SER A 18 -6.61 -15.01 14.10
C SER A 18 -7.16 -13.65 14.53
N TYR A 19 -8.30 -13.30 13.95
CA TYR A 19 -9.21 -12.25 14.38
C TYR A 19 -9.72 -12.51 15.81
N SER A 20 -9.93 -11.46 16.60
CA SER A 20 -11.05 -11.41 17.54
C SER A 20 -11.44 -9.96 17.81
N THR A 21 -12.65 -9.63 17.37
CA THR A 21 -13.52 -8.55 17.85
C THR A 21 -14.03 -8.84 19.26
N GLU A 22 -14.72 -7.84 19.84
CA GLU A 22 -15.53 -7.86 21.07
C GLU A 22 -14.74 -7.71 22.39
N ASP A 23 -15.19 -7.00 23.42
CA ASP A 23 -16.17 -5.93 23.58
C ASP A 23 -16.00 -5.38 25.02
N CYS A 24 -16.53 -4.18 25.26
CA CYS A 24 -17.23 -3.77 26.48
C CYS A 24 -16.68 -4.17 27.88
N ALA A 25 -16.23 -3.18 28.67
CA ALA A 25 -16.95 -2.73 29.88
C ALA A 25 -16.08 -1.85 30.80
N THR A 26 -16.59 -0.63 30.97
CA THR A 26 -16.40 0.30 32.08
C THR A 26 -16.51 -0.38 33.45
N ARG A 27 -15.61 -0.05 34.39
CA ARG A 27 -15.91 -0.22 35.82
C ARG A 27 -15.46 0.96 36.67
N THR A 28 -16.47 1.46 37.36
CA THR A 28 -16.58 2.63 38.19
C THR A 28 -16.11 2.39 39.63
N SER A 29 -15.54 3.46 40.18
CA SER A 29 -15.73 4.01 41.53
C SER A 29 -16.66 3.24 42.49
N ILE A 30 -16.15 2.92 43.68
CA ILE A 30 -16.96 2.60 44.86
C ILE A 30 -16.49 3.47 46.04
N VAL A 31 -17.45 4.23 46.57
CA VAL A 31 -17.49 5.02 47.81
C VAL A 31 -18.61 4.40 48.68
N PRO A 32 -18.59 4.55 50.02
CA PRO A 32 -19.04 3.53 50.96
C PRO A 32 -20.52 3.64 51.34
N LYS A 33 -21.05 2.61 52.01
CA LYS A 33 -22.35 2.66 52.69
C LYS A 33 -22.30 2.03 54.08
N ASP A 34 -22.79 2.82 55.03
CA ASP A 34 -23.33 2.41 56.32
C ASP A 34 -24.49 1.42 56.17
N ALA A 35 -24.62 0.49 57.13
CA ALA A 35 -25.91 0.03 57.64
C ALA A 35 -25.80 -0.70 59.00
N LYS A 36 -26.72 -0.32 59.89
CA LYS A 36 -27.10 -0.85 61.21
C LYS A 36 -27.53 -2.33 61.20
N MET A 37 -27.43 -2.98 62.38
CA MET A 37 -28.47 -3.77 63.12
C MET A 37 -27.82 -4.36 64.39
N SER A 38 -28.25 -4.10 65.64
CA SER A 38 -29.48 -4.48 66.39
C SER A 38 -29.37 -5.81 67.16
N SER A 39 -29.59 -5.78 68.48
CA SER A 39 -30.13 -6.86 69.39
C SER A 39 -29.70 -6.58 70.86
N VAL A 40 -30.50 -6.03 71.79
CA VAL A 40 -31.67 -6.55 72.56
C VAL A 40 -31.33 -7.52 73.73
N GLY A 41 -31.83 -7.18 74.94
CA GLY A 41 -32.02 -8.04 76.13
C GLY A 41 -31.55 -7.37 77.45
N GLN A 42 -32.34 -6.54 78.17
CA GLN A 42 -33.44 -6.79 79.15
C GLN A 42 -33.08 -7.50 80.50
N SER A 43 -33.71 -6.97 81.57
CA SER A 43 -34.01 -7.56 82.91
C SER A 43 -32.92 -7.43 83.99
N ALA A 44 -33.15 -7.10 85.28
CA ALA A 44 -34.36 -6.89 86.09
C ALA A 44 -34.03 -6.08 87.38
N ARG A 45 -35.04 -5.39 87.93
CA ARG A 45 -35.18 -4.87 89.32
C ARG A 45 -35.86 -5.99 90.19
N PRO A 46 -36.35 -5.86 91.47
CA PRO A 46 -36.39 -4.75 92.46
C PRO A 46 -36.32 -5.18 93.98
N ARG A 47 -36.71 -4.24 94.88
CA ARG A 47 -37.35 -4.36 96.24
C ARG A 47 -36.42 -4.46 97.47
N SER A 48 -36.76 -4.02 98.68
CA SER A 48 -37.79 -3.13 99.29
C SER A 48 -37.49 -3.05 100.81
N GLY A 49 -37.95 -2.02 101.55
CA GLY A 49 -37.98 -2.08 103.02
C GLY A 49 -38.30 -0.77 103.74
N THR A 50 -39.57 -0.52 103.99
CA THR A 50 -40.21 0.55 104.80
C THR A 50 -40.36 0.18 106.29
N VAL A 51 -40.59 1.17 107.19
CA VAL A 51 -41.46 1.22 108.42
C VAL A 51 -40.93 2.39 109.29
N LYS A 52 -41.59 3.52 109.65
CA LYS A 52 -42.88 3.91 110.28
C LYS A 52 -42.98 3.83 111.82
N GLU A 53 -43.19 5.01 112.42
CA GLU A 53 -44.22 5.42 113.43
C GLU A 53 -44.08 5.20 114.98
N HIS A 54 -44.32 6.32 115.71
CA HIS A 54 -45.14 6.53 116.94
C HIS A 54 -44.65 5.92 118.30
N THR A 55 -44.88 6.41 119.54
CA THR A 55 -45.80 7.41 120.16
C THR A 55 -45.40 7.70 121.64
N LYS A 56 -45.92 8.80 122.21
CA LYS A 56 -46.52 9.00 123.58
C LYS A 56 -45.71 9.46 124.82
N THR A 57 -46.20 10.62 125.28
CA THR A 57 -46.37 11.25 126.62
C THR A 57 -46.47 10.38 127.89
N ARG A 58 -45.90 10.88 129.01
CA ARG A 58 -46.54 10.88 130.34
C ARG A 58 -45.92 11.93 131.29
N SER A 59 -46.78 12.76 131.89
CA SER A 59 -46.54 13.72 132.99
C SER A 59 -46.64 13.05 134.36
N TYR A 60 -45.97 13.57 135.41
CA TYR A 60 -46.33 13.60 136.86
C TYR A 60 -45.09 14.07 137.67
N PRO A 61 -45.20 14.51 138.94
CA PRO A 61 -45.88 15.69 139.49
C PRO A 61 -44.88 16.69 140.14
N GLU A 62 -45.34 17.92 140.40
CA GLU A 62 -44.67 18.89 141.27
C GLU A 62 -44.45 18.33 142.68
N THR A 63 -43.21 18.38 143.15
CA THR A 63 -42.86 18.36 144.57
C THR A 63 -41.65 19.27 144.77
N ASP A 64 -41.88 20.44 145.40
CA ASP A 64 -40.92 21.08 146.31
C ASP A 64 -40.36 19.98 147.22
N PRO A 65 -39.04 19.88 147.50
CA PRO A 65 -38.40 20.89 148.33
C PRO A 65 -36.88 21.06 148.09
N ASP A 66 -36.33 21.98 148.87
CA ASP A 66 -35.05 21.83 149.55
C ASP A 66 -33.76 22.19 148.80
N VAL A 67 -32.89 22.83 149.58
CA VAL A 67 -31.60 23.49 149.25
C VAL A 67 -30.50 22.46 148.84
N ALA A 68 -30.89 21.27 148.36
CA ALA A 68 -30.00 20.16 147.98
C ALA A 68 -29.95 19.84 146.47
N SER A 69 -30.82 20.42 145.64
CA SER A 69 -30.92 20.14 144.19
C SER A 69 -29.95 20.92 143.29
N GLU A 70 -29.42 22.06 143.76
CA GLU A 70 -28.43 22.86 143.00
C GLU A 70 -27.09 22.14 142.84
N ASN A 71 -26.67 21.32 143.81
CA ASN A 71 -25.42 20.56 143.71
C ASN A 71 -25.48 19.45 142.65
N ILE A 72 -26.62 18.77 142.50
CA ILE A 72 -26.78 17.69 141.50
C ILE A 72 -26.84 18.27 140.07
N ILE A 73 -27.49 19.43 139.89
CA ILE A 73 -27.53 20.12 138.60
C ILE A 73 -26.14 20.61 138.20
N ALA A 74 -25.37 21.15 139.16
CA ALA A 74 -23.99 21.56 138.92
C ALA A 74 -23.09 20.36 138.54
N ASP A 75 -23.22 19.22 139.22
CA ASP A 75 -22.48 17.99 138.89
C ASP A 75 -22.84 17.47 137.49
N PHE A 76 -24.11 17.52 137.11
CA PHE A 76 -24.55 17.13 135.76
C PHE A 76 -24.04 18.07 134.68
N GLN A 77 -24.05 19.38 134.92
CA GLN A 77 -23.48 20.37 134.00
C GLN A 77 -21.95 20.19 133.86
N GLN A 78 -21.25 19.87 134.94
CA GLN A 78 -19.81 19.61 134.91
C GLN A 78 -19.49 18.30 134.17
N ALA A 79 -20.30 17.25 134.35
CA ALA A 79 -20.18 16.00 133.60
C ALA A 79 -20.46 16.19 132.11
N LEU A 80 -21.46 17.01 131.75
CA LEU A 80 -21.76 17.38 130.37
C LEU A 80 -20.59 18.15 129.72
N LEU A 81 -20.05 19.16 130.40
CA LEU A 81 -18.87 19.90 129.91
C LEU A 81 -17.65 18.99 129.72
N LYS A 82 -17.44 18.04 130.65
CA LYS A 82 -16.36 17.05 130.53
C LYS A 82 -16.59 16.12 129.34
N SER A 83 -17.82 15.65 129.13
CA SER A 83 -18.21 14.82 127.99
C SER A 83 -18.03 15.57 126.67
N GLU A 84 -18.45 16.83 126.60
CA GLU A 84 -18.32 17.66 125.41
C GLU A 84 -16.85 17.91 125.06
N LYS A 85 -16.00 18.17 126.06
CA LYS A 85 -14.55 18.30 125.87
C LYS A 85 -13.88 17.00 125.37
N ILE A 86 -14.35 15.83 125.82
CA ILE A 86 -13.89 14.53 125.30
C ILE A 86 -14.33 14.35 123.86
N LEU A 87 -15.61 14.62 123.55
CA LEU A 87 -16.17 14.54 122.21
C LEU A 87 -15.46 15.47 121.23
N ASP A 88 -15.10 16.68 121.64
CA ASP A 88 -14.34 17.59 120.78
C ASP A 88 -12.90 17.12 120.55
N GLY A 89 -12.29 16.49 121.55
CA GLY A 89 -11.00 15.79 121.38
C GLY A 89 -11.07 14.62 120.41
N GLU A 90 -12.13 13.81 120.49
CA GLU A 90 -12.40 12.71 119.55
C GLU A 90 -12.72 13.23 118.14
N ARG A 91 -13.50 14.30 118.01
CA ARG A 91 -13.76 14.95 116.71
C ARG A 91 -12.48 15.50 116.09
N ALA A 92 -11.61 16.14 116.87
CA ALA A 92 -10.34 16.65 116.39
C ALA A 92 -9.40 15.53 115.93
N THR A 93 -9.31 14.43 116.69
CA THR A 93 -8.50 13.26 116.30
C THR A 93 -9.08 12.56 115.08
N ASN A 94 -10.41 12.39 115.00
CA ASN A 94 -11.07 11.78 113.85
C ASN A 94 -10.95 12.66 112.58
N HIS A 95 -11.02 13.99 112.72
CA HIS A 95 -10.75 14.91 111.61
C HIS A 95 -9.30 14.80 111.12
N LYS A 96 -8.32 14.66 112.03
CA LYS A 96 -6.91 14.45 111.66
C LYS A 96 -6.68 13.10 110.99
N LEU A 97 -7.36 12.05 111.47
CA LEU A 97 -7.29 10.72 110.87
C LEU A 97 -7.93 10.70 109.48
N SER A 98 -9.11 11.31 109.34
CA SER A 98 -9.81 11.48 108.06
C SER A 98 -8.97 12.27 107.05
N GLY A 99 -8.34 13.37 107.49
CA GLY A 99 -7.39 14.12 106.65
C GLY A 99 -6.18 13.30 106.21
N SER A 100 -5.63 12.48 107.11
CA SER A 100 -4.49 11.60 106.80
C SER A 100 -4.89 10.46 105.84
N TYR A 101 -6.07 9.88 106.06
CA TYR A 101 -6.65 8.85 105.19
C TYR A 101 -6.91 9.39 103.78
N ASN A 102 -7.54 10.55 103.66
CA ASN A 102 -7.79 11.19 102.37
C ASN A 102 -6.48 11.50 101.63
N LYS A 103 -5.44 11.95 102.34
CA LYS A 103 -4.12 12.19 101.73
C LYS A 103 -3.45 10.90 101.25
N ALA A 104 -3.57 9.80 102.00
CA ALA A 104 -3.09 8.50 101.57
C ALA A 104 -3.88 7.98 100.35
N LEU A 105 -5.20 8.20 100.34
CA LEU A 105 -6.07 7.84 99.23
C LEU A 105 -5.69 8.59 97.95
N THR A 106 -5.50 9.92 98.02
CA THR A 106 -5.07 10.70 96.85
C THR A 106 -3.69 10.29 96.34
N THR A 107 -2.76 9.97 97.26
CA THR A 107 -1.42 9.49 96.88
C THR A 107 -1.50 8.14 96.17
N ASN A 108 -2.34 7.22 96.66
CA ASN A 108 -2.56 5.92 96.02
C ASN A 108 -3.23 6.05 94.65
N GLU A 109 -4.19 6.97 94.50
CA GLU A 109 -4.83 7.27 93.21
C GLU A 109 -3.82 7.84 92.19
N GLU A 110 -2.93 8.74 92.62
CA GLU A 110 -1.85 9.27 91.77
C GLU A 110 -0.86 8.18 91.35
N GLN A 111 -0.46 7.29 92.28
CA GLN A 111 0.40 6.15 91.96
C GLN A 111 -0.27 5.17 91.00
N ALA A 112 -1.56 4.88 91.18
CA ALA A 112 -2.31 4.01 90.27
C ALA A 112 -2.34 4.58 88.83
N LYS A 113 -2.58 5.88 88.69
CA LYS A 113 -2.53 6.56 87.37
C LYS A 113 -1.13 6.50 86.74
N LEU A 114 -0.07 6.65 87.54
CA LEU A 114 1.31 6.55 87.04
C LEU A 114 1.62 5.14 86.52
N ILE A 115 1.21 4.11 87.26
CA ILE A 115 1.39 2.70 86.87
C ILE A 115 0.60 2.41 85.58
N GLU A 116 -0.63 2.91 85.48
CA GLU A 116 -1.44 2.76 84.28
C GLU A 116 -0.77 3.39 83.04
N MET A 117 -0.25 4.61 83.17
CA MET A 117 0.48 5.29 82.09
C MET A 117 1.77 4.56 81.69
N GLN A 118 2.51 4.02 82.67
CA GLN A 118 3.70 3.21 82.40
C GLN A 118 3.35 1.91 81.65
N ASN A 119 2.28 1.22 82.05
CA ASN A 119 1.84 0.00 81.39
C ASN A 119 1.40 0.26 79.94
N VAL A 120 0.72 1.37 79.66
CA VAL A 120 0.39 1.78 78.29
C VAL A 120 1.66 2.02 77.46
N THR A 121 2.66 2.69 78.04
CA THR A 121 3.94 2.96 77.35
C THR A 121 4.70 1.66 77.04
N ILE A 122 4.77 0.73 78.00
CA ILE A 122 5.41 -0.58 77.82
C ILE A 122 4.69 -1.37 76.71
N ALA A 123 3.35 -1.37 76.72
CA ALA A 123 2.57 -2.06 75.68
C ALA A 123 2.82 -1.47 74.28
N GLN A 124 2.92 -0.14 74.17
CA GLN A 124 3.26 0.53 72.89
C GLN A 124 4.67 0.18 72.42
N LEU A 125 5.66 0.17 73.33
CA LEU A 125 7.03 -0.22 72.99
C LEU A 125 7.09 -1.68 72.50
N GLN A 126 6.44 -2.60 73.20
CA GLN A 126 6.35 -4.01 72.80
C GLN A 126 5.66 -4.17 71.43
N GLN A 127 4.60 -3.40 71.17
CA GLN A 127 3.92 -3.42 69.86
C GLN A 127 4.85 -2.92 68.74
N SER A 128 5.59 -1.84 68.97
CA SER A 128 6.54 -1.30 67.98
C SER A 128 7.73 -2.23 67.72
N GLU A 129 8.24 -2.89 68.77
CA GLU A 129 9.30 -3.90 68.65
C GLU A 129 8.82 -5.10 67.82
N ALA A 130 7.60 -5.60 68.08
CA ALA A 130 6.99 -6.68 67.31
C ALA A 130 6.82 -6.29 65.82
N ALA A 131 6.37 -5.06 65.54
CA ALA A 131 6.23 -4.56 64.17
C ALA A 131 7.59 -4.44 63.45
N LEU A 132 8.62 -3.94 64.13
CA LEU A 132 9.98 -3.87 63.56
C LEU A 132 10.55 -5.26 63.27
N HIS A 133 10.31 -6.23 64.16
CA HIS A 133 10.74 -7.61 63.96
C HIS A 133 10.04 -8.24 62.74
N ASP A 134 8.74 -7.96 62.54
CA ASP A 134 7.99 -8.45 61.39
C ASP A 134 8.49 -7.84 60.05
N VAL A 135 8.75 -6.52 60.03
CA VAL A 135 9.36 -5.86 58.87
C VAL A 135 10.74 -6.43 58.56
N LEU A 136 11.58 -6.64 59.57
CA LEU A 136 12.91 -7.21 59.40
C LEU A 136 12.82 -8.64 58.85
N LYS A 137 11.87 -9.43 59.36
CA LYS A 137 11.60 -10.78 58.88
C LYS A 137 11.22 -10.76 57.39
N THR A 138 10.29 -9.90 56.98
CA THR A 138 9.90 -9.74 55.57
C THR A 138 11.09 -9.36 54.69
N ILE A 139 11.89 -8.35 55.09
CA ILE A 139 13.08 -7.94 54.33
C ILE A 139 14.06 -9.11 54.17
N VAL A 140 14.34 -9.83 55.26
CA VAL A 140 15.32 -10.92 55.26
C VAL A 140 14.81 -12.10 54.44
N PHE A 141 13.59 -12.57 54.67
CA PHE A 141 13.09 -13.81 54.08
C PHE A 141 12.57 -13.63 52.65
N ASP A 142 11.90 -12.52 52.35
CA ASP A 142 11.25 -12.34 51.05
C ASP A 142 12.17 -11.67 50.02
N HIS A 143 13.17 -10.91 50.47
CA HIS A 143 14.05 -10.15 49.57
C HIS A 143 15.51 -10.59 49.63
N LEU A 144 16.13 -10.59 50.82
CA LEU A 144 17.57 -10.85 50.93
C LEU A 144 17.93 -12.34 50.80
N SER A 145 17.11 -13.24 51.33
CA SER A 145 17.36 -14.69 51.27
C SER A 145 17.33 -15.26 49.85
N PRO A 146 16.34 -14.95 48.98
CA PRO A 146 16.36 -15.38 47.59
C PRO A 146 17.58 -14.86 46.83
N TYR A 147 17.95 -13.59 47.05
CA TYR A 147 19.14 -12.99 46.43
C TYR A 147 20.42 -13.68 46.92
N ALA A 148 20.61 -13.84 48.23
CA ALA A 148 21.78 -14.49 48.80
C ALA A 148 21.91 -15.96 48.34
N LYS A 149 20.79 -16.68 48.22
CA LYS A 149 20.75 -18.05 47.68
C LYS A 149 21.20 -18.09 46.21
N LYS A 150 20.70 -17.16 45.38
CA LYS A 150 21.07 -17.06 43.95
C LYS A 150 22.56 -16.76 43.76
N HIS A 151 23.17 -16.00 44.66
CA HIS A 151 24.58 -15.60 44.60
C HIS A 151 25.50 -16.46 45.48
N ALA A 152 25.00 -17.56 46.05
CA ALA A 152 25.76 -18.46 46.93
C ALA A 152 26.40 -17.78 48.16
N THR A 153 25.75 -16.74 48.71
CA THR A 153 26.19 -15.97 49.88
C THR A 153 25.25 -16.10 51.08
N LEU A 154 24.39 -17.12 51.11
CA LEU A 154 23.42 -17.35 52.18
C LEU A 154 24.12 -17.65 53.52
N PRO A 155 23.95 -16.83 54.56
CA PRO A 155 24.59 -17.06 55.86
C PRO A 155 23.90 -18.19 56.63
N ALA A 156 24.65 -18.88 57.49
CA ALA A 156 24.09 -19.93 58.36
C ALA A 156 23.11 -19.37 59.41
N ARG A 157 23.31 -18.13 59.85
CA ARG A 157 22.41 -17.37 60.70
C ARG A 157 22.49 -15.90 60.31
N TRP A 158 21.35 -15.26 60.12
CA TRP A 158 21.30 -13.84 59.81
C TRP A 158 21.80 -13.00 61.01
N CYS A 159 22.86 -12.22 60.78
CA CYS A 159 23.28 -11.14 61.66
C CYS A 159 23.19 -9.79 60.91
N LEU A 160 23.33 -8.68 61.64
CA LEU A 160 23.26 -7.34 61.05
C LEU A 160 24.29 -7.12 59.94
N ASP A 161 25.52 -7.64 60.10
CA ASP A 161 26.59 -7.50 59.11
C ASP A 161 26.26 -8.24 57.81
N ASP A 162 25.64 -9.42 57.90
CA ASP A 162 25.18 -10.16 56.73
C ASP A 162 24.08 -9.41 55.98
N ILE A 163 23.12 -8.85 56.70
CA ILE A 163 22.04 -8.04 56.12
C ILE A 163 22.63 -6.85 55.38
N LEU A 164 23.53 -6.09 56.00
CA LEU A 164 24.15 -4.92 55.39
C LEU A 164 25.01 -5.28 54.17
N ARG A 165 25.79 -6.36 54.26
CA ARG A 165 26.63 -6.85 53.15
C ARG A 165 25.79 -7.28 51.95
N ILE A 166 24.73 -8.05 52.17
CA ILE A 166 23.86 -8.56 51.11
C ILE A 166 23.04 -7.41 50.51
N THR A 167 22.54 -6.49 51.33
CA THR A 167 21.82 -5.28 50.85
C THR A 167 22.72 -4.40 49.99
N LYS A 168 23.99 -4.23 50.37
CA LYS A 168 24.98 -3.49 49.57
C LYS A 168 25.25 -4.16 48.22
N ALA A 169 25.37 -5.49 48.19
CA ALA A 169 25.54 -6.25 46.95
C ALA A 169 24.30 -6.13 46.04
N LEU A 170 23.10 -6.31 46.60
CA LEU A 170 21.83 -6.14 45.88
C LEU A 170 21.68 -4.73 45.28
N SER A 171 22.04 -3.70 46.05
CA SER A 171 22.03 -2.31 45.58
C SER A 171 22.97 -2.08 44.39
N LYS A 172 24.17 -2.68 44.44
CA LYS A 172 25.13 -2.61 43.33
C LYS A 172 24.59 -3.31 42.08
N ASP A 173 24.08 -4.54 42.21
CA ASP A 173 23.53 -5.30 41.08
C ASP A 173 22.30 -4.59 40.48
N ALA A 174 21.47 -3.95 41.30
CA ALA A 174 20.35 -3.15 40.82
C ALA A 174 20.82 -1.92 40.03
N ALA A 175 21.89 -1.25 40.48
CA ALA A 175 22.50 -0.14 39.76
C ALA A 175 23.09 -0.59 38.42
N ASP A 176 23.81 -1.73 38.39
CA ASP A 176 24.39 -2.30 37.18
C ASP A 176 23.29 -2.77 36.20
N ALA A 177 22.22 -3.39 36.70
CA ALA A 177 21.06 -3.77 35.89
C ALA A 177 20.35 -2.55 35.28
N ASN A 178 20.22 -1.45 36.04
CA ASN A 178 19.62 -0.21 35.55
C ASN A 178 20.50 0.48 34.49
N ALA A 179 21.83 0.48 34.68
CA ALA A 179 22.77 0.98 33.68
C ALA A 179 22.70 0.15 32.38
N ASN A 180 22.62 -1.17 32.49
CA ASN A 180 22.46 -2.06 31.34
C ASN A 180 21.09 -1.89 30.65
N ALA A 181 20.02 -1.68 31.41
CA ALA A 181 18.69 -1.40 30.86
C ALA A 181 18.67 -0.07 30.09
N ALA A 182 19.35 0.97 30.60
CA ALA A 182 19.52 2.23 29.89
C ALA A 182 20.30 2.06 28.58
N TYR A 183 21.37 1.24 28.58
CA TYR A 183 22.12 0.92 27.37
C TYR A 183 21.30 0.10 26.36
N ALA A 184 20.50 -0.87 26.83
CA ALA A 184 19.61 -1.65 25.98
C ALA A 184 18.52 -0.76 25.33
N ALA A 185 17.97 0.20 26.08
CA ALA A 185 16.99 1.15 25.56
C ALA A 185 17.58 2.07 24.49
N THR A 186 18.80 2.58 24.67
CA THR A 186 19.48 3.40 23.65
C THR A 186 19.83 2.58 22.42
N SER A 187 20.28 1.34 22.58
CA SER A 187 20.54 0.42 21.46
C SER A 187 19.26 0.09 20.68
N ALA A 188 18.14 -0.18 21.36
CA ALA A 188 16.85 -0.44 20.73
C ALA A 188 16.36 0.79 19.92
N ALA A 189 16.52 2.00 20.47
CA ALA A 189 16.19 3.23 19.75
C ALA A 189 17.06 3.43 18.50
N GLN A 190 18.36 3.10 18.57
CA GLN A 190 19.26 3.14 17.41
C GLN A 190 18.87 2.13 16.34
N VAL A 191 18.51 0.90 16.73
CA VAL A 191 18.06 -0.14 15.78
C VAL A 191 16.76 0.27 15.10
N ALA A 192 15.80 0.84 15.84
CA ALA A 192 14.56 1.36 15.27
C ALA A 192 14.82 2.49 14.26
N SER A 193 15.69 3.44 14.61
CA SER A 193 16.08 4.54 13.72
C SER A 193 16.80 4.03 12.46
N LEU A 194 17.72 3.07 12.58
CA LEU A 194 18.39 2.48 11.41
C LEU A 194 17.41 1.73 10.52
N THR A 195 16.46 1.00 11.11
CA THR A 195 15.44 0.26 10.36
C THR A 195 14.56 1.21 9.56
N GLU A 196 14.15 2.33 10.16
CA GLU A 196 13.40 3.39 9.48
C GLU A 196 14.21 4.01 8.34
N GLN A 197 15.50 4.30 8.54
CA GLN A 197 16.39 4.81 7.50
C GLN A 197 16.54 3.82 6.33
N VAL A 198 16.70 2.52 6.61
CA VAL A 198 16.77 1.48 5.57
C VAL A 198 15.46 1.41 4.78
N GLN A 199 14.31 1.47 5.44
CA GLN A 199 13.01 1.49 4.75
C GLN A 199 12.83 2.75 3.91
N MET A 200 13.26 3.91 4.41
CA MET A 200 13.21 5.16 3.66
C MET A 200 14.11 5.10 2.42
N LEU A 201 15.34 4.61 2.56
CA LEU A 201 16.27 4.44 1.43
C LEU A 201 15.76 3.41 0.42
N GLN A 202 15.19 2.29 0.86
CA GLN A 202 14.57 1.32 -0.04
C GLN A 202 13.41 1.94 -0.81
N LYS A 203 12.54 2.70 -0.13
CA LYS A 203 11.43 3.41 -0.77
C LYS A 203 11.93 4.46 -1.75
N GLU A 204 12.95 5.22 -1.38
CA GLU A 204 13.58 6.22 -2.23
C GLU A 204 14.25 5.58 -3.45
N MET A 205 15.04 4.52 -3.27
CA MET A 205 15.64 3.76 -4.37
C MET A 205 14.58 3.22 -5.32
N LEU A 206 13.50 2.62 -4.80
CA LEU A 206 12.40 2.12 -5.64
C LEU A 206 11.70 3.26 -6.41
N SER A 207 11.48 4.42 -5.78
CA SER A 207 10.89 5.59 -6.46
C SER A 207 11.82 6.22 -7.49
N ASN A 208 13.14 6.18 -7.28
CA ASN A 208 14.13 6.73 -8.20
C ASN A 208 14.42 5.80 -9.38
N VAL A 209 14.26 4.48 -9.20
CA VAL A 209 14.36 3.48 -10.29
C VAL A 209 13.16 3.57 -11.24
N GLU A 210 12.05 4.18 -10.83
CA GLU A 210 10.82 4.30 -11.62
C GLU A 210 10.65 5.68 -12.29
N LYS A 211 11.73 6.38 -12.65
CA LYS A 211 11.65 7.61 -13.47
C LYS A 211 11.47 7.32 -14.97
N VAL A 212 10.80 6.22 -15.33
CA VAL A 212 10.41 6.00 -16.72
C VAL A 212 9.29 7.00 -17.02
N HIS A 213 9.58 7.96 -17.90
CA HIS A 213 8.59 8.93 -18.34
C HIS A 213 7.50 8.21 -19.15
N VAL A 214 6.39 7.90 -18.49
CA VAL A 214 5.22 7.29 -19.13
C VAL A 214 4.49 8.37 -19.92
N ALA A 215 4.58 8.29 -21.25
CA ALA A 215 3.85 9.19 -22.13
C ALA A 215 2.35 8.86 -22.09
N SER A 216 1.50 9.89 -22.03
CA SER A 216 0.05 9.69 -22.07
C SER A 216 -0.42 9.28 -23.48
N ASP A 217 -1.53 8.54 -23.57
CA ASP A 217 -2.12 8.16 -24.87
C ASP A 217 -2.40 9.41 -25.75
N GLU A 218 -2.87 10.50 -25.14
CA GLU A 218 -3.13 11.78 -25.81
C GLU A 218 -1.87 12.42 -26.40
N GLU A 219 -0.75 12.36 -25.67
CA GLU A 219 0.54 12.87 -26.11
C GLU A 219 1.08 12.04 -27.27
N LEU A 220 1.04 10.71 -27.15
CA LEU A 220 1.44 9.79 -28.20
C LEU A 220 0.59 9.97 -29.46
N ALA A 221 -0.73 10.13 -29.30
CA ALA A 221 -1.64 10.41 -30.41
C ALA A 221 -1.31 11.74 -31.10
N LYS A 222 -1.00 12.79 -30.32
CA LYS A 222 -0.63 14.10 -30.83
C LYS A 222 0.67 14.03 -31.64
N ASP A 223 1.71 13.40 -31.11
CA ASP A 223 3.00 13.28 -31.78
C ASP A 223 2.92 12.43 -33.05
N PHE A 224 2.15 11.34 -33.02
CA PHE A 224 1.88 10.55 -34.21
C PHE A 224 1.13 11.37 -35.28
N ARG A 225 0.09 12.13 -34.89
CA ARG A 225 -0.66 13.01 -35.80
C ARG A 225 0.21 14.13 -36.41
N VAL A 226 1.24 14.59 -35.71
CA VAL A 226 2.23 15.53 -36.29
C VAL A 226 2.95 14.90 -37.48
N ILE A 227 3.37 13.63 -37.38
CA ILE A 227 4.00 12.91 -38.48
C ILE A 227 3.01 12.75 -39.65
N VAL A 228 1.77 12.34 -39.37
CA VAL A 228 0.69 12.24 -40.37
C VAL A 228 0.49 13.57 -41.10
N ALA A 229 0.41 14.69 -40.36
CA ALA A 229 0.24 16.01 -40.94
C ALA A 229 1.43 16.45 -41.82
N LEU A 230 2.65 16.12 -41.43
CA LEU A 230 3.85 16.40 -42.22
C LEU A 230 3.88 15.58 -43.52
N VAL A 231 3.56 14.28 -43.46
CA VAL A 231 3.46 13.41 -44.64
C VAL A 231 2.38 13.92 -45.60
N LYS A 232 1.20 14.25 -45.08
CA LYS A 232 0.09 14.84 -45.86
C LYS A 232 0.42 16.21 -46.46
N THR A 233 1.20 17.02 -45.75
CA THR A 233 1.66 18.30 -46.29
C THR A 233 2.64 18.09 -47.43
N LEU A 234 3.59 17.16 -47.28
CA LEU A 234 4.54 16.80 -48.33
C LEU A 234 3.84 16.20 -49.55
N SER A 235 2.90 15.28 -49.37
CA SER A 235 2.16 14.67 -50.50
C SER A 235 1.44 15.72 -51.36
N ARG A 236 0.92 16.78 -50.72
CA ARG A 236 0.23 17.89 -51.40
C ARG A 236 1.16 18.79 -52.19
N THR A 237 2.44 18.90 -51.80
CA THR A 237 3.42 19.76 -52.47
C THR A 237 4.18 19.06 -53.58
N VAL A 238 4.17 17.72 -53.65
CA VAL A 238 4.79 16.96 -54.75
C VAL A 238 4.04 17.24 -56.07
N PRO A 239 4.69 17.85 -57.08
CA PRO A 239 4.08 17.99 -58.39
C PRO A 239 4.17 16.64 -59.12
N ILE A 240 3.03 15.98 -59.28
CA ILE A 240 2.94 14.64 -59.89
C ILE A 240 2.94 14.79 -61.41
N ALA A 241 3.80 14.03 -62.09
CA ALA A 241 3.85 14.04 -63.55
C ALA A 241 2.62 13.34 -64.15
N GLU A 242 1.99 13.97 -65.14
CA GLU A 242 0.83 13.40 -65.83
C GLU A 242 1.24 12.21 -66.71
N ASN A 243 0.32 11.26 -66.91
CA ASN A 243 0.44 10.12 -67.83
C ASN A 243 1.58 9.12 -67.55
N GLN A 244 2.05 9.01 -66.31
CA GLN A 244 3.00 7.98 -65.91
C GLN A 244 2.30 6.87 -65.14
N ASP A 245 2.77 5.63 -65.32
CA ASP A 245 2.38 4.51 -64.46
C ASP A 245 2.91 4.75 -63.04
N PHE A 246 2.07 5.37 -62.24
CA PHE A 246 2.40 5.87 -60.92
C PHE A 246 2.69 4.71 -59.95
N VAL A 247 1.92 3.63 -60.05
CA VAL A 247 2.05 2.44 -59.19
C VAL A 247 3.35 1.71 -59.49
N ALA A 248 3.68 1.49 -60.77
CA ALA A 248 4.92 0.83 -61.15
C ALA A 248 6.17 1.61 -60.69
N LYS A 249 6.12 2.95 -60.69
CA LYS A 249 7.25 3.81 -60.31
C LYS A 249 7.45 3.92 -58.80
N LEU A 250 6.37 4.10 -58.05
CA LEU A 250 6.44 4.08 -56.58
C LEU A 250 6.95 2.73 -56.07
N GLY A 251 6.62 1.64 -56.78
CA GLY A 251 6.99 0.28 -56.42
C GLY A 251 6.05 -0.31 -55.37
N SER A 252 6.28 -1.59 -55.06
CA SER A 252 5.55 -2.35 -54.04
C SER A 252 6.00 -1.96 -52.64
N GLY A 253 5.39 -0.93 -52.07
CA GLY A 253 5.49 -0.64 -50.64
C GLY A 253 4.53 -1.52 -49.85
N LEU A 254 4.89 -1.82 -48.60
CA LEU A 254 4.06 -2.63 -47.69
C LEU A 254 2.59 -2.22 -47.60
N LEU A 255 2.29 -0.92 -47.62
CA LEU A 255 0.90 -0.40 -47.52
C LEU A 255 0.21 -0.22 -48.88
N LEU A 256 0.91 -0.56 -49.97
CA LEU A 256 0.51 -0.38 -51.36
C LEU A 256 0.56 -1.69 -52.16
N GLN A 257 0.63 -2.83 -51.46
CA GLN A 257 0.66 -4.13 -52.11
C GLN A 257 -0.66 -4.37 -52.87
N ASP A 258 -0.57 -4.82 -54.13
CA ASP A 258 -1.74 -5.19 -54.94
C ASP A 258 -2.81 -4.12 -55.14
N VAL A 259 -2.45 -2.83 -55.09
CA VAL A 259 -3.39 -1.71 -55.30
C VAL A 259 -4.04 -1.83 -56.69
N PRO A 260 -5.39 -1.85 -56.78
CA PRO A 260 -6.08 -1.86 -58.06
C PRO A 260 -5.72 -0.67 -58.96
N LEU A 261 -5.39 -0.93 -60.22
CA LEU A 261 -4.97 0.10 -61.18
C LEU A 261 -5.98 1.25 -61.34
N HIS A 262 -7.27 0.98 -61.21
CA HIS A 262 -8.31 2.01 -61.36
C HIS A 262 -8.25 3.06 -60.23
N LEU A 263 -7.76 2.71 -59.04
CA LEU A 263 -7.57 3.64 -57.92
C LEU A 263 -6.36 4.55 -58.10
N SER A 264 -5.49 4.27 -59.07
CA SER A 264 -4.37 5.14 -59.41
C SER A 264 -4.76 6.32 -60.32
N THR A 265 -6.02 6.41 -60.71
CA THR A 265 -6.51 7.48 -61.58
C THR A 265 -6.91 8.73 -60.80
N GLY A 266 -6.49 9.89 -61.29
CA GLY A 266 -6.85 11.19 -60.73
C GLY A 266 -5.83 11.75 -59.73
N ARG A 267 -5.61 13.07 -59.82
CA ARG A 267 -4.59 13.78 -59.03
C ARG A 267 -4.80 13.69 -57.52
N GLY A 268 -6.05 13.64 -57.06
CA GLY A 268 -6.37 13.47 -55.64
C GLY A 268 -5.91 12.13 -55.11
N GLN A 269 -6.24 11.03 -55.80
CA GLN A 269 -5.85 9.68 -55.39
C GLN A 269 -4.33 9.48 -55.45
N MET A 270 -3.67 10.02 -56.48
CA MET A 270 -2.21 9.95 -56.56
C MET A 270 -1.53 10.59 -55.33
N LYS A 271 -2.07 11.66 -54.75
CA LYS A 271 -1.54 12.24 -53.51
C LYS A 271 -1.70 11.31 -52.31
N VAL A 272 -2.85 10.63 -52.20
CA VAL A 272 -3.10 9.64 -51.15
C VAL A 272 -2.15 8.45 -51.28
N LEU A 273 -1.87 8.00 -52.51
CA LEU A 273 -0.88 6.96 -52.78
C LEU A 273 0.56 7.43 -52.47
N VAL A 274 0.90 8.72 -52.66
CA VAL A 274 2.17 9.29 -52.16
C VAL A 274 2.25 9.16 -50.64
N GLU A 275 1.18 9.45 -49.90
CA GLU A 275 1.14 9.32 -48.42
C GLU A 275 1.42 7.88 -48.00
N ALA A 276 0.69 6.92 -48.57
CA ALA A 276 0.85 5.49 -48.30
C ALA A 276 2.28 4.99 -48.64
N CYS A 277 2.88 5.52 -49.70
CA CYS A 277 4.24 5.19 -50.10
C CYS A 277 5.28 5.66 -49.07
N ILE A 278 5.17 6.91 -48.61
CA ILE A 278 6.05 7.44 -47.56
C ILE A 278 5.89 6.63 -46.29
N TRP A 279 4.65 6.33 -45.89
CA TRP A 279 4.38 5.51 -44.71
C TRP A 279 4.92 4.09 -44.83
N SER A 280 4.83 3.45 -46.00
CA SER A 280 5.43 2.13 -46.25
C SER A 280 6.93 2.14 -45.92
N MET A 281 7.65 3.18 -46.38
CA MET A 281 9.09 3.31 -46.09
C MET A 281 9.38 3.59 -44.63
N LEU A 282 8.57 4.44 -43.97
CA LEU A 282 8.72 4.69 -42.53
C LEU A 282 8.44 3.42 -41.72
N VAL A 283 7.42 2.65 -42.08
CA VAL A 283 7.13 1.37 -41.42
C VAL A 283 8.28 0.40 -41.60
N GLU A 284 8.79 0.22 -42.81
CA GLU A 284 9.89 -0.72 -43.08
C GLU A 284 11.23 -0.31 -42.47
N LYS A 285 11.54 0.98 -42.44
CA LYS A 285 12.87 1.49 -42.03
C LYS A 285 12.94 2.03 -40.61
N VAL A 286 11.81 2.48 -40.05
CA VAL A 286 11.78 3.16 -38.74
C VAL A 286 10.91 2.42 -37.73
N PHE A 287 9.75 1.90 -38.13
CA PHE A 287 8.80 1.27 -37.20
C PHE A 287 8.73 -0.26 -37.27
N ARG A 288 9.59 -0.90 -38.08
CA ARG A 288 9.57 -2.36 -38.28
C ARG A 288 9.74 -3.10 -36.96
N THR A 289 10.67 -2.62 -36.14
CA THR A 289 11.04 -3.20 -34.84
C THR A 289 11.52 -2.06 -33.93
N PRO A 290 11.46 -2.20 -32.60
CA PRO A 290 11.96 -1.17 -31.68
C PRO A 290 13.48 -0.94 -31.78
N PHE A 291 14.22 -1.87 -32.39
CA PHE A 291 15.69 -1.82 -32.48
C PHE A 291 16.20 -1.24 -33.79
N VAL A 292 15.35 -1.13 -34.83
CA VAL A 292 15.79 -0.70 -36.16
C VAL A 292 16.36 0.72 -36.16
N ILE A 293 15.89 1.57 -35.24
CA ILE A 293 16.35 2.96 -35.08
C ILE A 293 17.84 3.09 -34.74
N PHE A 294 18.47 2.01 -34.27
CA PHE A 294 19.90 1.94 -33.96
C PHE A 294 20.76 1.52 -35.17
N GLY A 295 20.14 1.31 -36.33
CA GLY A 295 20.83 0.95 -37.58
C GLY A 295 20.89 -0.55 -37.86
N GLY A 296 21.47 -0.92 -39.01
CA GLY A 296 21.46 -2.28 -39.52
C GLY A 296 22.16 -3.31 -38.64
N SER A 297 23.19 -2.92 -37.90
CA SER A 297 23.88 -3.83 -36.97
C SER A 297 22.99 -4.31 -35.81
N CYS A 298 21.87 -3.64 -35.54
CA CYS A 298 20.93 -4.01 -34.50
C CYS A 298 19.82 -4.96 -34.98
N GLU A 299 19.83 -5.39 -36.25
CA GLU A 299 18.90 -6.43 -36.72
C GLU A 299 19.07 -7.74 -35.95
N VAL A 300 20.27 -8.03 -35.45
CA VAL A 300 20.53 -9.18 -34.57
C VAL A 300 19.70 -9.12 -33.28
N LEU A 301 19.45 -7.92 -32.73
CA LEU A 301 18.62 -7.77 -31.53
C LEU A 301 17.17 -8.09 -31.85
N SER A 302 16.66 -7.67 -33.02
CA SER A 302 15.33 -8.05 -33.46
C SER A 302 15.21 -9.56 -33.68
N ALA A 303 16.21 -10.18 -34.32
CA ALA A 303 16.21 -11.63 -34.54
C ALA A 303 16.22 -12.38 -33.20
N ASN A 304 17.05 -11.95 -32.24
CA ASN A 304 17.08 -12.53 -30.90
C ASN A 304 15.74 -12.35 -30.17
N TRP A 305 15.13 -11.17 -30.26
CA TRP A 305 13.83 -10.90 -29.66
C TRP A 305 12.75 -11.84 -30.20
N SER A 306 12.66 -11.95 -31.53
CA SER A 306 11.77 -12.87 -32.24
C SER A 306 12.02 -14.33 -31.88
N ASN A 307 13.29 -14.74 -31.80
CA ASN A 307 13.65 -16.13 -31.49
C ASN A 307 13.33 -16.52 -30.04
N ILE A 308 13.53 -15.60 -29.09
CA ILE A 308 13.27 -15.87 -27.66
C ILE A 308 11.76 -15.90 -27.36
N TYR A 309 10.98 -15.03 -27.99
CA TYR A 309 9.57 -14.79 -27.62
C TYR A 309 8.54 -15.19 -28.70
N LEU A 310 8.98 -15.79 -29.81
CA LEU A 310 8.20 -16.26 -30.97
C LEU A 310 7.43 -15.16 -31.71
N SER A 311 7.70 -15.00 -33.01
CA SER A 311 7.09 -13.98 -33.91
C SER A 311 5.65 -14.28 -34.36
N ASP A 312 4.79 -14.72 -33.44
CA ASP A 312 3.41 -15.14 -33.74
C ASP A 312 2.36 -14.05 -33.41
N HIS A 313 2.72 -12.78 -33.58
CA HIS A 313 1.82 -11.65 -33.31
C HIS A 313 1.77 -10.65 -34.48
N CYS A 314 0.96 -9.59 -34.36
CA CYS A 314 0.77 -8.56 -35.36
C CYS A 314 2.10 -8.06 -35.96
N ASN A 315 2.19 -8.06 -37.30
CA ASN A 315 3.32 -7.59 -38.09
C ASN A 315 4.67 -8.26 -37.74
N GLY A 316 4.63 -9.54 -37.34
CA GLY A 316 5.83 -10.34 -37.05
C GLY A 316 6.52 -9.97 -35.73
N TRP A 317 5.90 -9.12 -34.90
CA TRP A 317 6.39 -8.87 -33.54
C TRP A 317 6.16 -10.11 -32.67
N PRO A 318 6.94 -10.29 -31.59
CA PRO A 318 6.72 -11.42 -30.69
C PRO A 318 5.42 -11.27 -29.89
N ARG A 319 4.88 -12.32 -29.26
CA ARG A 319 3.69 -12.18 -28.42
C ARG A 319 3.93 -11.17 -27.26
N PRO A 320 3.03 -10.20 -27.01
CA PRO A 320 3.20 -9.22 -25.93
C PRO A 320 3.04 -9.91 -24.57
N THR A 321 4.16 -10.20 -23.92
CA THR A 321 4.24 -10.78 -22.57
C THR A 321 5.11 -9.89 -21.69
N THR A 322 4.92 -9.94 -20.37
CA THR A 322 5.70 -9.10 -19.45
C THR A 322 7.21 -9.30 -19.64
N LEU A 323 7.66 -10.55 -19.81
CA LEU A 323 9.08 -10.84 -20.06
C LEU A 323 9.57 -10.26 -21.40
N SER A 324 8.78 -10.39 -22.47
CA SER A 324 9.12 -9.82 -23.78
C SER A 324 9.24 -8.30 -23.71
N GLU A 325 8.29 -7.63 -23.07
CA GLU A 325 8.28 -6.17 -22.97
C GLU A 325 9.39 -5.66 -22.06
N THR A 326 9.62 -6.31 -20.91
CA THR A 326 10.78 -6.02 -20.04
C THR A 326 12.08 -6.15 -20.80
N TRP A 327 12.27 -7.23 -21.55
CA TRP A 327 13.47 -7.40 -22.36
C TRP A 327 13.60 -6.32 -23.44
N ARG A 328 12.49 -5.97 -24.11
CA ARG A 328 12.47 -4.93 -25.15
C ARG A 328 12.91 -3.57 -24.61
N TYR A 329 12.20 -3.03 -23.61
CA TYR A 329 12.47 -1.66 -23.17
C TYR A 329 13.83 -1.55 -22.46
N THR A 330 14.25 -2.55 -21.67
CA THR A 330 15.58 -2.54 -21.02
C THR A 330 16.73 -2.63 -22.03
N THR A 331 16.54 -3.38 -23.12
CA THR A 331 17.50 -3.42 -24.23
C THR A 331 17.58 -2.07 -24.93
N VAL A 332 16.43 -1.43 -25.20
CA VAL A 332 16.40 -0.08 -25.80
C VAL A 332 17.07 0.96 -24.89
N GLU A 333 16.80 0.92 -23.58
CA GLU A 333 17.47 1.78 -22.59
C GLU A 333 18.99 1.59 -22.62
N SER A 334 19.46 0.33 -22.59
CA SER A 334 20.89 0.01 -22.67
C SER A 334 21.53 0.50 -23.97
N MET A 335 20.80 0.44 -25.09
CA MET A 335 21.28 0.93 -26.38
C MET A 335 21.32 2.46 -26.44
N LEU A 336 20.41 3.14 -25.75
CA LEU A 336 20.41 4.60 -25.62
C LEU A 336 21.58 5.11 -24.77
N GLU A 337 22.10 4.30 -23.84
CA GLU A 337 23.36 4.63 -23.13
C GLU A 337 24.59 4.60 -24.05
N LEU A 338 24.53 3.85 -25.16
CA LEU A 338 25.62 3.71 -26.14
C LEU A 338 25.55 4.73 -27.29
N VAL A 339 24.37 5.32 -27.52
CA VAL A 339 24.11 6.25 -28.62
C VAL A 339 23.38 7.47 -28.09
N ASP A 340 23.97 8.63 -28.34
CA ASP A 340 23.34 9.89 -27.97
C ASP A 340 22.02 10.12 -28.73
N GLN A 341 20.99 10.47 -27.98
CA GLN A 341 19.65 10.76 -28.48
C GLN A 341 19.66 11.77 -29.63
N ASP A 342 20.54 12.77 -29.60
CA ASP A 342 20.66 13.77 -30.65
C ASP A 342 21.14 13.19 -31.99
N VAL A 343 21.92 12.11 -31.95
CA VAL A 343 22.35 11.38 -33.16
C VAL A 343 21.16 10.65 -33.77
N ILE A 344 20.35 9.98 -32.93
CA ILE A 344 19.15 9.24 -33.37
C ILE A 344 18.11 10.19 -33.94
N VAL A 345 17.79 11.27 -33.24
CA VAL A 345 16.67 12.15 -33.57
C VAL A 345 17.04 13.18 -34.63
N HIS A 346 18.20 13.83 -34.48
CA HIS A 346 18.59 14.97 -35.32
C HIS A 346 19.72 14.64 -36.30
N GLY A 347 20.39 13.50 -36.15
CA GLY A 347 21.52 13.14 -37.01
C GLY A 347 22.74 14.03 -36.78
N LYS A 348 22.90 14.60 -35.58
CA LYS A 348 24.07 15.41 -35.24
C LYS A 348 25.31 14.54 -35.30
N LYS A 349 26.20 14.80 -36.25
CA LYS A 349 27.48 14.07 -36.36
C LYS A 349 28.42 14.56 -35.26
N LYS A 350 29.00 13.61 -34.51
CA LYS A 350 30.09 13.90 -33.58
C LYS A 350 31.43 13.69 -34.26
N ASP A 351 32.46 14.41 -33.80
CA ASP A 351 33.82 14.30 -34.32
C ASP A 351 34.40 12.88 -34.19
N LYS A 352 34.00 12.16 -33.14
CA LYS A 352 34.38 10.76 -32.89
C LYS A 352 33.14 9.89 -32.77
N ALA A 353 32.42 9.73 -33.87
CA ALA A 353 31.24 8.87 -33.91
C ALA A 353 31.60 7.40 -33.62
N GLY A 354 30.92 6.80 -32.66
CA GLY A 354 31.00 5.35 -32.40
C GLY A 354 30.57 4.52 -33.62
N MET A 355 30.82 3.22 -33.61
CA MET A 355 30.34 2.33 -34.67
C MET A 355 28.82 2.41 -34.82
N LEU A 356 28.10 2.34 -33.69
CA LEU A 356 26.65 2.37 -33.65
C LEU A 356 26.07 3.73 -34.08
N GLU A 357 26.70 4.85 -33.68
CA GLU A 357 26.32 6.19 -34.15
C GLU A 357 26.46 6.31 -35.68
N ARG A 358 27.47 5.67 -36.29
CA ARG A 358 27.61 5.63 -37.76
C ARG A 358 26.47 4.84 -38.41
N ASP A 359 26.06 3.72 -37.84
CA ASP A 359 24.95 2.92 -38.37
C ASP A 359 23.62 3.66 -38.29
N VAL A 360 23.37 4.41 -37.21
CA VAL A 360 22.23 5.32 -37.09
C VAL A 360 22.25 6.39 -38.17
N ILE A 361 23.40 7.03 -38.41
CA ILE A 361 23.56 8.03 -39.47
C ILE A 361 23.32 7.40 -40.85
N ASN A 362 23.83 6.19 -41.09
CA ASN A 362 23.63 5.46 -42.35
C ASN A 362 22.15 5.16 -42.58
N LEU A 363 21.45 4.60 -41.59
CA LEU A 363 20.01 4.35 -41.65
C LEU A 363 19.22 5.61 -42.01
N ARG A 364 19.55 6.74 -41.37
CA ARG A 364 18.90 8.03 -41.63
C ARG A 364 19.10 8.47 -43.08
N ASN A 365 20.33 8.42 -43.58
CA ASN A 365 20.66 8.79 -44.95
C ASN A 365 20.01 7.85 -45.95
N GLU A 366 20.03 6.54 -45.69
CA GLU A 366 19.36 5.54 -46.53
C GLU A 366 17.86 5.78 -46.61
N THR A 367 17.20 6.05 -45.49
CA THR A 367 15.76 6.36 -45.43
C THR A 367 15.45 7.65 -46.19
N LEU A 368 16.26 8.70 -45.99
CA LEU A 368 16.14 9.97 -46.71
C LEU A 368 16.29 9.77 -48.23
N HIS A 369 17.32 9.04 -48.65
CA HIS A 369 17.59 8.76 -50.06
C HIS A 369 16.51 7.87 -50.68
N LEU A 370 16.00 6.89 -49.94
CA LEU A 370 14.94 6.00 -50.42
C LEU A 370 13.65 6.77 -50.67
N ILE A 371 13.19 7.56 -49.69
CA ILE A 371 11.99 8.40 -49.84
C ILE A 371 12.21 9.42 -50.96
N GLY A 372 13.33 10.14 -50.95
CA GLY A 372 13.64 11.13 -51.98
C GLY A 372 13.68 10.55 -53.39
N ARG A 373 14.32 9.39 -53.59
CA ARG A 373 14.39 8.69 -54.89
C ARG A 373 13.01 8.32 -55.39
N ARG A 374 12.16 7.75 -54.53
CA ARG A 374 10.82 7.28 -54.89
C ARG A 374 9.90 8.44 -55.22
N LEU A 375 9.92 9.50 -54.42
CA LEU A 375 9.11 10.68 -54.73
C LEU A 375 9.59 11.41 -56.01
N ASN A 376 10.90 11.52 -56.23
CA ASN A 376 11.44 12.09 -57.47
C ASN A 376 11.11 11.24 -58.71
N SER A 377 10.87 9.94 -58.56
CA SER A 377 10.52 9.06 -59.69
C SER A 377 9.14 9.36 -60.28
N VAL A 378 8.22 9.88 -59.46
CA VAL A 378 6.84 10.23 -59.85
C VAL A 378 6.61 11.74 -59.97
N SER A 379 7.59 12.54 -59.55
CA SER A 379 7.48 13.99 -59.59
C SER A 379 8.03 14.59 -60.89
N SER A 380 7.42 15.68 -61.35
CA SER A 380 7.93 16.50 -62.45
C SER A 380 9.01 17.49 -62.00
N ALA A 381 9.26 17.64 -60.70
CA ALA A 381 10.28 18.52 -60.15
C ALA A 381 11.11 17.81 -59.07
N ASN A 382 12.33 18.30 -58.85
CA ASN A 382 13.16 17.81 -57.75
C ASN A 382 12.55 18.22 -56.40
N ILE A 383 12.28 17.23 -55.55
CA ILE A 383 11.69 17.44 -54.24
C ILE A 383 12.77 17.90 -53.27
N MET A 384 12.46 18.96 -52.52
CA MET A 384 13.34 19.46 -51.47
C MET A 384 13.55 18.38 -50.40
N GLN A 385 14.80 18.16 -50.00
CA GLN A 385 15.12 17.16 -48.97
C GLN A 385 14.71 17.59 -47.56
N ALA A 386 14.63 18.89 -47.28
CA ALA A 386 14.36 19.41 -45.94
C ALA A 386 13.01 18.95 -45.33
N PRO A 387 11.87 18.96 -46.06
CA PRO A 387 10.62 18.38 -45.57
C PRO A 387 10.73 16.88 -45.24
N VAL A 388 11.42 16.10 -46.08
CA VAL A 388 11.62 14.66 -45.87
C VAL A 388 12.48 14.43 -44.61
N GLN A 389 13.55 15.21 -44.45
CA GLN A 389 14.41 15.18 -43.27
C GLN A 389 13.61 15.48 -41.99
N ASN A 390 12.69 16.44 -42.04
CA ASN A 390 11.85 16.78 -40.89
C ASN A 390 10.90 15.62 -40.52
N ILE A 391 10.29 14.96 -41.51
CA ILE A 391 9.47 13.76 -41.29
C ILE A 391 10.30 12.66 -40.61
N ILE A 392 11.51 12.39 -41.13
CA ILE A 392 12.41 11.36 -40.57
C ILE A 392 12.80 11.70 -39.12
N ASN A 393 13.12 12.97 -38.83
CA ASN A 393 13.44 13.41 -37.47
C ASN A 393 12.30 13.13 -36.50
N LYS A 394 11.07 13.48 -36.89
CA LYS A 394 9.87 13.26 -36.06
C LYS A 394 9.54 11.77 -35.92
N ALA A 395 9.67 11.00 -37.00
CA ALA A 395 9.45 9.56 -36.98
C ALA A 395 10.45 8.83 -36.05
N LEU A 396 11.74 9.17 -36.11
CA LEU A 396 12.76 8.56 -35.24
C LEU A 396 12.62 9.00 -33.78
N ALA A 397 12.28 10.25 -33.52
CA ALA A 397 11.94 10.71 -32.16
C ALA A 397 10.77 9.91 -31.58
N PHE A 398 9.69 9.79 -32.36
CA PHE A 398 8.51 9.06 -31.94
C PHE A 398 8.79 7.56 -31.78
N ALA A 399 9.52 6.94 -32.71
CA ALA A 399 9.93 5.54 -32.63
C ALA A 399 10.76 5.25 -31.36
N LEU A 400 11.69 6.14 -31.00
CA LEU A 400 12.45 6.03 -29.77
C LEU A 400 11.54 6.16 -28.54
N GLN A 401 10.64 7.15 -28.53
CA GLN A 401 9.70 7.39 -27.42
C GLN A 401 8.82 6.17 -27.16
N ILE A 402 8.20 5.58 -28.20
CA ILE A 402 7.35 4.40 -28.05
C ILE A 402 8.17 3.15 -27.67
N SER A 403 9.43 3.05 -28.11
CA SER A 403 10.31 1.94 -27.79
C SER A 403 10.82 1.95 -26.34
N LEU A 404 10.76 3.11 -25.67
CA LEU A 404 11.09 3.26 -24.25
C LEU A 404 9.88 3.05 -23.32
N GLN A 405 8.66 3.02 -23.84
CA GLN A 405 7.48 2.76 -23.02
C GLN A 405 7.47 1.30 -22.54
N ARG A 406 7.04 1.09 -21.29
CA ARG A 406 6.89 -0.25 -20.69
C ARG A 406 5.76 -1.05 -21.33
N VAL A 407 4.69 -0.36 -21.70
CA VAL A 407 3.60 -0.93 -22.50
C VAL A 407 4.07 -1.09 -23.93
N ARG A 408 3.49 -2.05 -24.66
CA ARG A 408 3.79 -2.18 -26.08
C ARG A 408 3.00 -1.15 -26.86
N LEU A 409 3.70 -0.31 -27.58
CA LEU A 409 3.15 0.60 -28.57
C LEU A 409 3.68 0.20 -29.94
N GLN A 410 2.79 0.03 -30.90
CA GLN A 410 3.11 -0.49 -32.22
C GLN A 410 2.38 0.32 -33.30
N VAL A 411 3.10 0.60 -34.39
CA VAL A 411 2.47 1.09 -35.62
C VAL A 411 1.85 -0.11 -36.32
N THR A 412 0.53 -0.14 -36.40
CA THR A 412 -0.24 -1.25 -36.96
C THR A 412 -0.97 -0.83 -38.22
N TYR A 413 -1.25 -1.78 -39.09
CA TYR A 413 -2.03 -1.58 -40.30
C TYR A 413 -2.73 -2.92 -40.61
N PRO A 414 -3.92 -2.87 -41.20
CA PRO A 414 -4.61 -4.07 -41.67
C PRO A 414 -3.97 -4.61 -42.96
N GLU A 415 -4.25 -5.87 -43.28
CA GLU A 415 -3.83 -6.45 -44.55
C GLU A 415 -4.71 -5.94 -45.70
N ILE A 416 -4.14 -5.90 -46.90
CA ILE A 416 -4.89 -5.49 -48.08
C ILE A 416 -5.85 -6.61 -48.46
N GLY A 417 -7.12 -6.26 -48.69
CA GLY A 417 -8.22 -7.22 -48.86
C GLY A 417 -9.00 -7.53 -47.58
N ASP A 418 -8.51 -7.11 -46.40
CA ASP A 418 -9.27 -7.28 -45.15
C ASP A 418 -10.61 -6.55 -45.20
N ILE A 419 -11.56 -7.03 -44.40
CA ILE A 419 -12.86 -6.39 -44.23
C ILE A 419 -12.67 -5.10 -43.44
N PHE A 420 -13.29 -4.01 -43.89
CA PHE A 420 -13.28 -2.75 -43.17
C PHE A 420 -13.96 -2.89 -41.80
N ASP A 421 -13.24 -2.51 -40.74
CA ASP A 421 -13.74 -2.46 -39.37
C ASP A 421 -13.71 -1.00 -38.87
N ALA A 422 -14.89 -0.43 -38.65
CA ALA A 422 -15.06 0.96 -38.22
C ALA A 422 -14.50 1.24 -36.81
N ASP A 423 -14.33 0.21 -35.98
CA ASP A 423 -13.77 0.38 -34.63
C ASP A 423 -12.24 0.54 -34.67
N MET A 424 -11.58 -0.08 -35.65
CA MET A 424 -10.11 -0.07 -35.78
C MET A 424 -9.59 0.86 -36.89
N MET A 425 -10.47 1.28 -37.80
CA MET A 425 -10.10 1.93 -39.05
C MET A 425 -10.99 3.14 -39.37
N LYS A 426 -10.45 4.07 -40.15
CA LYS A 426 -11.16 5.21 -40.72
C LYS A 426 -11.07 5.16 -42.24
N SER A 427 -12.18 5.47 -42.92
CA SER A 427 -12.20 5.56 -44.38
C SER A 427 -11.79 6.96 -44.86
N THR A 428 -11.17 7.02 -46.04
CA THR A 428 -10.85 8.28 -46.76
C THR A 428 -11.97 8.81 -47.65
N SER A 429 -13.14 8.18 -47.69
CA SER A 429 -14.23 8.57 -48.61
C SER A 429 -14.65 10.04 -48.40
N GLU A 430 -14.34 10.88 -49.40
CA GLU A 430 -14.60 12.33 -49.43
C GLU A 430 -15.98 12.71 -50.01
N ALA A 431 -16.81 11.74 -50.39
CA ALA A 431 -18.07 12.02 -51.05
C ALA A 431 -19.20 11.41 -50.23
N ASP A 432 -20.18 12.25 -49.87
CA ASP A 432 -21.61 12.13 -49.49
C ASP A 432 -22.33 10.74 -49.49
N CYS A 433 -21.62 9.62 -49.58
CA CYS A 433 -22.10 8.29 -49.28
C CYS A 433 -22.17 8.18 -47.77
N GLU A 434 -23.37 8.41 -47.26
CA GLU A 434 -23.78 8.02 -45.91
C GLU A 434 -23.29 6.58 -45.64
N ASP A 435 -22.48 6.46 -44.59
CA ASP A 435 -22.07 5.24 -43.89
C ASP A 435 -21.81 4.02 -44.78
N VAL A 436 -20.64 4.00 -45.44
CA VAL A 436 -20.08 2.75 -45.99
C VAL A 436 -19.66 1.85 -44.83
N GLU A 437 -20.62 1.07 -44.31
CA GLU A 437 -20.40 0.08 -43.26
C GLU A 437 -19.65 -1.16 -43.78
N HIS A 438 -19.67 -1.41 -45.09
CA HIS A 438 -19.17 -2.64 -45.68
C HIS A 438 -18.27 -2.38 -46.89
N GLY A 439 -17.08 -2.99 -46.89
CA GLY A 439 -16.16 -3.00 -48.02
C GLY A 439 -14.83 -3.67 -47.66
N THR A 440 -13.97 -3.85 -48.65
CA THR A 440 -12.63 -4.42 -48.46
C THR A 440 -11.58 -3.34 -48.56
N ILE A 441 -10.48 -3.51 -47.84
CA ILE A 441 -9.38 -2.54 -47.84
C ILE A 441 -8.62 -2.66 -49.15
N ALA A 442 -8.62 -1.58 -49.93
CA ALA A 442 -7.87 -1.50 -51.17
C ALA A 442 -6.39 -1.19 -50.91
N PHE A 443 -6.12 -0.27 -49.99
CA PHE A 443 -4.78 0.04 -49.49
C PHE A 443 -4.86 0.90 -48.22
N VAL A 444 -3.74 1.00 -47.50
CA VAL A 444 -3.65 1.76 -46.24
C VAL A 444 -2.97 3.11 -46.52
N VAL A 445 -3.68 4.21 -46.23
CA VAL A 445 -3.20 5.59 -46.47
C VAL A 445 -2.17 5.99 -45.42
N ASN A 446 -2.52 5.75 -44.16
CA ASN A 446 -1.60 5.92 -43.04
C ASN A 446 -1.93 4.88 -41.95
N PRO A 447 -0.91 4.25 -41.37
CA PRO A 447 -1.10 3.24 -40.34
C PRO A 447 -1.69 3.84 -39.07
N GLY A 448 -2.21 2.98 -38.22
CA GLY A 448 -2.66 3.30 -36.87
C GLY A 448 -1.54 3.21 -35.83
N LEU A 449 -1.87 3.64 -34.62
CA LEU A 449 -1.06 3.48 -33.42
C LEU A 449 -1.86 2.66 -32.41
N THR A 450 -1.35 1.50 -32.06
CA THR A 450 -1.99 0.57 -31.14
C THR A 450 -1.15 0.38 -29.89
N LYS A 451 -1.83 0.35 -28.75
CA LYS A 451 -1.28 -0.04 -27.45
C LYS A 451 -1.75 -1.43 -27.10
N TRP A 452 -0.87 -2.24 -26.51
CA TRP A 452 -1.23 -3.51 -25.90
C TRP A 452 -1.05 -3.44 -24.39
N GLY A 453 -2.10 -3.78 -23.66
CA GLY A 453 -2.16 -3.68 -22.21
C GLY A 453 -2.57 -2.32 -21.64
N ASP A 454 -2.74 -2.32 -20.32
CA ASP A 454 -3.04 -1.13 -19.55
C ASP A 454 -1.79 -0.26 -19.33
N THR A 455 -1.96 0.95 -18.81
CA THR A 455 -0.86 1.90 -18.53
C THR A 455 0.19 1.38 -17.55
N HIS A 456 -0.10 0.29 -16.83
CA HIS A 456 0.81 -0.34 -15.88
C HIS A 456 1.58 -1.53 -16.50
N GLY A 457 1.41 -1.81 -17.80
CA GLY A 457 2.07 -2.95 -18.46
C GLY A 457 1.44 -4.29 -18.11
N LYS A 458 0.18 -4.30 -17.67
CA LYS A 458 -0.62 -5.51 -17.42
C LYS A 458 -1.63 -5.72 -18.56
N ASN A 459 -2.28 -6.88 -18.59
CA ASN A 459 -3.29 -7.25 -19.59
C ASN A 459 -2.81 -7.08 -21.04
N LEU A 460 -1.55 -7.46 -21.31
CA LEU A 460 -0.87 -7.27 -22.59
C LEU A 460 -1.55 -7.98 -23.79
N ASP A 461 -2.55 -8.81 -23.53
CA ASP A 461 -3.46 -9.41 -24.51
C ASP A 461 -4.56 -8.46 -25.02
N GLN A 462 -4.79 -7.34 -24.33
CA GLN A 462 -5.83 -6.36 -24.69
C GLN A 462 -5.28 -5.32 -25.67
N ARG A 463 -5.97 -5.18 -26.81
CA ARG A 463 -5.67 -4.20 -27.87
C ARG A 463 -6.41 -2.89 -27.64
N TYR A 464 -5.71 -1.77 -27.76
CA TYR A 464 -6.28 -0.42 -27.72
C TYR A 464 -5.75 0.42 -28.88
N ASP A 465 -6.61 0.80 -29.82
CA ASP A 465 -6.24 1.66 -30.94
C ASP A 465 -6.27 3.14 -30.53
N ILE A 466 -5.10 3.70 -30.19
CA ILE A 466 -4.93 5.11 -29.82
C ILE A 466 -5.21 6.01 -31.04
N VAL A 467 -4.71 5.59 -32.21
CA VAL A 467 -5.01 6.22 -33.50
C VAL A 467 -5.43 5.13 -34.48
N PRO A 468 -6.66 5.16 -35.01
CA PRO A 468 -7.11 4.16 -35.98
C PRO A 468 -6.36 4.33 -37.32
N SER A 469 -6.23 3.24 -38.06
CA SER A 469 -5.61 3.26 -39.39
C SER A 469 -6.51 3.99 -40.38
N LEU A 470 -5.96 4.83 -41.26
CA LEU A 470 -6.73 5.44 -42.34
C LEU A 470 -6.57 4.61 -43.60
N VAL A 471 -7.69 4.15 -44.17
CA VAL A 471 -7.71 3.22 -45.30
C VAL A 471 -8.51 3.76 -46.47
N LYS A 472 -8.21 3.24 -47.66
CA LYS A 472 -9.07 3.36 -48.83
C LYS A 472 -9.87 2.08 -48.95
N ILE A 473 -11.20 2.20 -48.95
CA ILE A 473 -12.11 1.06 -49.11
C ILE A 473 -12.47 0.92 -50.58
N GLU A 474 -12.42 -0.31 -51.08
CA GLU A 474 -13.07 -0.71 -52.33
C GLU A 474 -14.46 -1.24 -51.98
N VAL A 475 -15.48 -0.52 -52.42
CA VAL A 475 -16.86 -1.01 -52.34
C VAL A 475 -17.04 -1.92 -53.55
N PRO A 476 -17.33 -3.22 -53.37
CA PRO A 476 -17.62 -4.08 -54.50
C PRO A 476 -18.75 -3.42 -55.29
N VAL A 477 -18.50 -3.13 -56.57
CA VAL A 477 -19.54 -2.62 -57.46
C VAL A 477 -20.64 -3.64 -57.33
N GLN A 478 -21.76 -3.28 -56.71
CA GLN A 478 -22.94 -4.13 -56.68
C GLN A 478 -23.22 -4.35 -58.16
N GLN A 479 -22.83 -5.52 -58.67
CA GLN A 479 -23.25 -5.95 -59.97
C GLN A 479 -24.74 -5.94 -59.80
N LYS A 480 -25.39 -4.91 -60.36
CA LYS A 480 -26.83 -4.89 -60.52
C LYS A 480 -27.07 -6.22 -61.17
N VAL A 481 -27.52 -7.18 -60.38
CA VAL A 481 -28.10 -8.41 -60.88
C VAL A 481 -29.22 -7.83 -61.68
N VAL A 482 -28.97 -7.70 -62.99
CA VAL A 482 -30.00 -7.36 -63.93
C VAL A 482 -30.93 -8.51 -63.71
N GLU A 483 -32.00 -8.29 -62.95
CA GLU A 483 -33.15 -9.17 -62.91
C GLU A 483 -33.57 -9.23 -64.36
N THR A 484 -32.99 -10.18 -65.09
CA THR A 484 -33.51 -10.65 -66.34
C THR A 484 -34.84 -11.20 -65.89
N LYS A 485 -35.88 -10.36 -65.98
CA LYS A 485 -37.27 -10.78 -65.95
C LYS A 485 -37.27 -12.09 -66.72
N PRO A 486 -37.64 -13.23 -66.11
CA PRO A 486 -37.59 -14.50 -66.79
C PRO A 486 -38.36 -14.27 -68.09
N VAL A 487 -37.65 -14.34 -69.21
CA VAL A 487 -38.27 -14.32 -70.52
C VAL A 487 -39.25 -15.47 -70.44
N SER A 488 -40.54 -15.14 -70.43
CA SER A 488 -41.62 -16.11 -70.51
C SER A 488 -41.37 -16.91 -71.78
N LEU A 489 -40.63 -18.01 -71.65
CA LEU A 489 -40.43 -18.97 -72.71
C LEU A 489 -41.82 -19.56 -72.97
N ASP A 490 -42.41 -19.11 -74.06
CA ASP A 490 -43.59 -19.67 -74.67
C ASP A 490 -43.20 -21.07 -75.24
N TRP A 491 -43.08 -22.06 -74.34
CA TRP A 491 -42.71 -23.45 -74.66
C TRP A 491 -43.67 -24.08 -75.68
N ALA A 492 -44.84 -23.48 -75.92
CA ALA A 492 -45.81 -23.93 -76.91
C ALA A 492 -45.32 -23.84 -78.37
N LYS A 493 -44.26 -23.06 -78.67
CA LYS A 493 -43.76 -22.92 -80.05
C LYS A 493 -42.62 -23.87 -80.43
N VAL A 494 -41.93 -24.48 -79.46
CA VAL A 494 -40.75 -25.32 -79.74
C VAL A 494 -41.12 -26.76 -80.12
N VAL A 495 -42.28 -27.27 -79.68
CA VAL A 495 -42.71 -28.65 -79.98
C VAL A 495 -43.12 -28.84 -81.46
N LYS A 496 -43.32 -27.77 -82.24
CA LYS A 496 -43.73 -27.87 -83.66
C LYS A 496 -42.59 -27.93 -84.68
N ARG A 497 -41.33 -27.79 -84.28
CA ARG A 497 -40.18 -27.87 -85.21
C ARG A 497 -39.34 -29.15 -85.11
N GLY A 498 -39.61 -30.03 -84.15
CA GLY A 498 -38.80 -31.23 -83.91
C GLY A 498 -38.99 -32.40 -84.88
N ASN A 499 -39.86 -32.30 -85.89
CA ASN A 499 -40.24 -33.44 -86.74
C ASN A 499 -39.69 -33.41 -88.18
N GLU A 500 -38.88 -32.41 -88.57
CA GLU A 500 -38.41 -32.30 -89.97
C GLU A 500 -36.90 -32.52 -90.19
N GLU A 501 -36.07 -32.59 -89.14
CA GLU A 501 -34.59 -32.64 -89.33
C GLU A 501 -33.92 -33.92 -88.80
N ALA A 502 -34.67 -34.99 -88.52
CA ALA A 502 -34.12 -36.26 -88.06
C ALA A 502 -33.86 -37.26 -89.21
N LEU A 503 -33.24 -36.82 -90.32
CA LEU A 503 -32.67 -37.72 -91.33
C LEU A 503 -31.51 -36.97 -91.99
N VAL A 504 -30.33 -37.61 -92.05
CA VAL A 504 -29.13 -37.19 -92.79
C VAL A 504 -28.12 -36.34 -92.01
N PHE A 505 -27.29 -36.96 -91.16
CA PHE A 505 -25.83 -37.07 -91.41
C PHE A 505 -25.16 -37.94 -90.33
N LYS A 506 -24.66 -39.10 -90.75
CA LYS A 506 -23.88 -40.04 -89.93
C LYS A 506 -22.54 -40.21 -90.64
N GLY A 507 -21.45 -39.79 -90.02
CA GLY A 507 -20.10 -40.17 -90.46
C GLY A 507 -19.06 -39.08 -90.30
N GLY A 508 -18.05 -39.32 -89.46
CA GLY A 508 -16.85 -38.49 -89.39
C GLY A 508 -16.02 -38.71 -88.14
N ARG A 509 -15.28 -39.82 -88.07
CA ARG A 509 -14.23 -40.10 -87.07
C ARG A 509 -12.98 -39.25 -87.34
N GLY A 510 -12.30 -38.80 -86.29
CA GLY A 510 -10.90 -38.36 -86.27
C GLY A 510 -10.58 -37.79 -84.88
N LYS A 511 -10.01 -38.52 -83.91
CA LYS A 511 -8.63 -39.03 -83.72
C LYS A 511 -7.56 -37.94 -83.58
N GLY A 512 -6.89 -37.93 -82.41
CA GLY A 512 -5.61 -37.26 -82.13
C GLY A 512 -5.78 -36.04 -81.21
N GLY A 513 -5.07 -35.88 -80.11
CA GLY A 513 -3.97 -36.65 -79.54
C GLY A 513 -3.52 -35.98 -78.25
N ASP A 514 -2.94 -36.79 -77.36
CA ASP A 514 -2.21 -36.35 -76.17
C ASP A 514 -1.10 -35.36 -76.54
N ASN A 515 -0.88 -34.36 -75.69
CA ASN A 515 0.49 -33.91 -75.45
C ASN A 515 0.63 -33.31 -74.05
N SER A 516 1.47 -33.99 -73.27
CA SER A 516 2.02 -33.58 -71.99
C SER A 516 3.11 -32.53 -72.18
N GLY A 517 3.19 -31.60 -71.24
CA GLY A 517 4.30 -30.66 -71.04
C GLY A 517 4.19 -30.07 -69.65
#